data_AF-A0A7Y1UIL8-F1
#
_entry.id   AF-A0A7Y1UIL8-F1
#
_cell.length_a   1.000
_cell.length_b   1.000
_cell.length_c   1.000
_cell.angle_alpha   90.00
_cell.angle_beta   90.00
_cell.angle_gamma   90.00
#
_symmetry.space_group_name_H-M   'P 1'
#
loop_
_entity.id
_entity.type
_entity.pdbx_description
1 polymer ?
#
loop_
_entity_poly.entity_id
_entity_poly.type
_entity_poly.pdbx_seq_one_letter_code
_entity_poly.pdbx_strand_id
1 'polypeptide(L)'
;MPSTLPATPAPRFRRWFLPGLLALVLATPAGAQSRKISLRALCFQHVDDIHDVLLVTGTEDDPVTTPVRLFTSAYSDPVEVTVTGPRLVFAVQPGGPAGGDQLRIVAEAPLAAGARQMVIFLPSRKAGRPYELTVIDESEAAFPMGSTLIYNITSTSARFTIGEYGRELKPGAHGLIPLPKRTNSLNQCTVRVFLADRDGAWQAVSSTVWKTSPKLRSLALTYIHPRTMQPTVHCFQETPPWRLPKL
;
A
#
# COMPACT_ATOMS: atom_id res chain seq x y z
N MET A 1 40.36 -33.06 55.97
CA MET A 1 39.70 -31.83 56.45
C MET A 1 38.51 -31.55 55.53
N PRO A 2 37.26 -31.69 56.00
CA PRO A 2 36.08 -31.38 55.18
C PRO A 2 35.73 -29.89 55.31
N SER A 3 35.64 -29.21 54.18
CA SER A 3 35.24 -27.80 54.09
C SER A 3 33.72 -27.72 53.85
N THR A 4 33.01 -27.20 54.83
CA THR A 4 31.57 -26.90 54.81
C THR A 4 31.30 -25.58 54.09
N LEU A 5 30.48 -25.61 53.04
CA LEU A 5 29.93 -24.41 52.39
C LEU A 5 28.71 -23.88 53.16
N PRO A 6 28.56 -22.56 53.35
CA PRO A 6 27.40 -21.98 54.01
C PRO A 6 26.22 -21.74 53.04
N ALA A 7 25.01 -22.00 53.53
CA ALA A 7 23.74 -21.82 52.81
C ALA A 7 23.33 -20.33 52.72
N THR A 8 22.85 -19.94 51.54
CA THR A 8 22.33 -18.58 51.24
C THR A 8 20.87 -18.43 51.67
N PRO A 9 20.46 -17.35 52.38
CA PRO A 9 19.06 -17.13 52.74
C PRO A 9 18.24 -16.54 51.58
N ALA A 10 17.00 -17.01 51.44
CA ALA A 10 16.05 -16.60 50.42
C ALA A 10 15.42 -15.20 50.69
N PRO A 11 15.06 -14.42 49.65
CA PRO A 11 14.49 -13.08 49.81
C PRO A 11 13.01 -13.11 50.20
N ARG A 12 12.66 -12.27 51.20
CA ARG A 12 11.28 -12.04 51.67
C ARG A 12 10.57 -11.03 50.76
N PHE A 13 9.57 -11.47 50.01
CA PHE A 13 8.69 -10.60 49.22
C PHE A 13 7.69 -9.87 50.13
N ARG A 14 7.84 -8.54 50.26
CA ARG A 14 6.85 -7.64 50.86
C ARG A 14 5.76 -7.33 49.83
N ARG A 15 4.54 -7.83 50.06
CA ARG A 15 3.34 -7.46 49.29
C ARG A 15 2.86 -6.07 49.72
N TRP A 16 2.95 -5.09 48.84
CA TRP A 16 2.29 -3.80 48.98
C TRP A 16 0.89 -3.88 48.35
N PHE A 17 -0.15 -3.71 49.15
CA PHE A 17 -1.51 -3.51 48.68
C PHE A 17 -1.65 -2.05 48.22
N LEU A 18 -1.82 -1.81 46.92
CA LEU A 18 -2.30 -0.54 46.38
C LEU A 18 -3.83 -0.61 46.22
N PRO A 19 -4.60 0.37 46.73
CA PRO A 19 -6.04 0.43 46.50
C PRO A 19 -6.31 0.85 45.05
N GLY A 20 -7.13 0.06 44.36
CA GLY A 20 -7.49 0.25 42.95
C GLY A 20 -8.43 1.43 42.75
N LEU A 21 -7.99 2.39 41.93
CA LEU A 21 -8.83 3.44 41.36
C LEU A 21 -9.53 2.86 40.11
N LEU A 22 -10.80 2.51 40.23
CA LEU A 22 -11.62 2.01 39.12
C LEU A 22 -11.99 3.20 38.22
N ALA A 23 -11.18 3.46 37.19
CA ALA A 23 -11.48 4.46 36.17
C ALA A 23 -12.57 3.93 35.22
N LEU A 24 -13.77 4.50 35.30
CA LEU A 24 -14.89 4.23 34.40
C LEU A 24 -14.56 4.83 33.02
N VAL A 25 -14.07 4.01 32.09
CA VAL A 25 -13.86 4.41 30.69
C VAL A 25 -15.23 4.48 30.01
N LEU A 26 -15.75 5.70 29.84
CA LEU A 26 -16.88 5.98 28.97
C LEU A 26 -16.48 5.66 27.53
N ALA A 27 -16.90 4.51 27.02
CA ALA A 27 -16.78 4.16 25.61
C ALA A 27 -17.68 5.11 24.82
N THR A 28 -17.08 6.11 24.17
CA THR A 28 -17.78 6.95 23.20
C THR A 28 -18.17 6.06 22.02
N PRO A 29 -19.45 6.04 21.60
CA PRO A 29 -19.84 5.31 20.41
C PRO A 29 -19.05 5.88 19.25
N ALA A 30 -18.34 5.02 18.52
CA ALA A 30 -17.64 5.36 17.30
C ALA A 30 -18.69 5.73 16.24
N GLY A 31 -19.19 6.96 16.29
CA GLY A 31 -19.97 7.54 15.21
C GLY A 31 -19.16 7.42 13.93
N ALA A 32 -19.76 6.89 12.87
CA ALA A 32 -19.11 6.74 11.57
C ALA A 32 -18.54 8.09 11.13
N GLN A 33 -17.23 8.26 11.31
CA GLN A 33 -16.56 9.52 11.04
C GLN A 33 -16.53 9.70 9.53
N SER A 34 -17.30 10.65 9.02
CA SER A 34 -17.23 11.05 7.62
C SER A 34 -15.94 11.83 7.38
N ARG A 35 -15.28 11.54 6.26
CA ARG A 35 -13.98 12.11 5.96
C ARG A 35 -13.87 12.50 4.49
N LYS A 36 -13.50 13.76 4.24
CA LYS A 36 -13.11 14.21 2.91
C LYS A 36 -11.73 13.68 2.54
N ILE A 37 -11.63 13.08 1.38
CA ILE A 37 -10.38 12.54 0.83
C ILE A 37 -10.25 12.90 -0.64
N SER A 38 -9.00 12.99 -1.08
CA SER A 38 -8.59 13.05 -2.48
C SER A 38 -8.00 11.69 -2.86
N LEU A 39 -8.58 11.04 -3.87
CA LEU A 39 -8.21 9.68 -4.24
C LEU A 39 -7.71 9.62 -5.69
N ARG A 40 -6.58 8.95 -5.90
CA ARG A 40 -6.09 8.59 -7.24
C ARG A 40 -6.03 7.08 -7.38
N ALA A 41 -6.26 6.58 -8.58
CA ALA A 41 -6.19 5.16 -8.89
C ALA A 41 -5.02 4.87 -9.83
N LEU A 42 -4.33 3.75 -9.59
CA LEU A 42 -3.45 3.10 -10.54
C LEU A 42 -3.95 1.68 -10.72
N CYS A 43 -4.25 1.27 -11.95
CA CYS A 43 -4.62 -0.10 -12.24
C CYS A 43 -3.43 -0.85 -12.80
N PHE A 44 -3.08 -1.99 -12.23
CA PHE A 44 -1.93 -2.71 -12.72
C PHE A 44 -2.22 -3.44 -14.04
N GLN A 45 -3.43 -3.99 -14.14
CA GLN A 45 -3.89 -4.74 -15.29
C GLN A 45 -5.41 -4.77 -15.25
N HIS A 46 -6.08 -4.58 -16.40
CA HIS A 46 -7.52 -4.80 -16.47
C HIS A 46 -7.87 -6.28 -16.37
N VAL A 47 -8.79 -6.61 -15.47
CA VAL A 47 -9.37 -7.94 -15.26
C VAL A 47 -10.85 -7.87 -15.63
N ASP A 48 -11.38 -8.90 -16.28
CA ASP A 48 -12.78 -8.97 -16.76
C ASP A 48 -13.21 -7.78 -17.64
N ASP A 49 -12.28 -7.19 -18.40
CA ASP A 49 -12.50 -5.99 -19.22
C ASP A 49 -13.04 -4.78 -18.42
N ILE A 50 -12.73 -4.72 -17.12
CA ILE A 50 -13.14 -3.62 -16.25
C ILE A 50 -12.17 -2.45 -16.43
N HIS A 51 -12.61 -1.42 -17.17
CA HIS A 51 -11.89 -0.15 -17.36
C HIS A 51 -12.37 0.97 -16.43
N ASP A 52 -13.58 0.84 -15.89
CA ASP A 52 -14.22 1.82 -15.03
C ASP A 52 -14.79 1.11 -13.80
N VAL A 53 -14.66 1.75 -12.64
CA VAL A 53 -15.29 1.31 -11.41
C VAL A 53 -16.05 2.46 -10.77
N LEU A 54 -17.01 2.13 -9.94
CA LEU A 54 -17.78 3.05 -9.12
C LEU A 54 -17.24 2.96 -7.70
N LEU A 55 -16.65 4.05 -7.20
CA LEU A 55 -16.37 4.21 -5.79
C LEU A 55 -17.70 4.44 -5.06
N VAL A 56 -18.06 3.52 -4.18
CA VAL A 56 -19.29 3.57 -3.39
C VAL A 56 -18.97 4.24 -2.06
N THR A 57 -19.64 5.36 -1.79
CA THR A 57 -19.62 6.11 -0.53
C THR A 57 -21.05 6.31 -0.03
N GLY A 58 -21.24 7.10 1.03
CA GLY A 58 -22.57 7.27 1.64
C GLY A 58 -22.90 6.18 2.65
N THR A 59 -24.19 6.03 2.97
CA THR A 59 -24.71 4.99 3.86
C THR A 59 -25.31 3.85 3.04
N GLU A 60 -25.58 2.72 3.67
CA GLU A 60 -26.24 1.58 3.00
C GLU A 60 -27.60 1.98 2.42
N ASP A 61 -28.34 2.85 3.11
CA ASP A 61 -29.65 3.37 2.69
C ASP A 61 -29.58 4.48 1.63
N ASP A 62 -28.42 5.11 1.44
CA ASP A 62 -28.21 6.23 0.50
C ASP A 62 -26.79 6.17 -0.08
N PRO A 63 -26.52 5.20 -0.98
CA PRO A 63 -25.20 5.02 -1.56
C PRO A 63 -24.94 6.09 -2.63
N VAL A 64 -23.80 6.77 -2.51
CA VAL A 64 -23.31 7.70 -3.52
C VAL A 64 -22.22 7.00 -4.33
N THR A 65 -22.41 6.90 -5.64
CA THR A 65 -21.42 6.30 -6.54
C THR A 65 -20.66 7.38 -7.30
N THR A 66 -19.32 7.32 -7.26
CA THR A 66 -18.46 8.20 -8.05
C THR A 66 -17.64 7.39 -9.05
N PRO A 67 -17.67 7.69 -10.36
CA PRO A 67 -16.90 6.94 -11.34
C PRO A 67 -15.39 7.19 -11.17
N VAL A 68 -14.60 6.12 -11.32
CA VAL A 68 -13.14 6.13 -11.28
C VAL A 68 -12.63 5.33 -12.47
N ARG A 69 -11.94 6.01 -13.38
CA ARG A 69 -11.30 5.40 -14.54
C ARG A 69 -10.02 4.67 -14.13
N LEU A 70 -9.84 3.44 -14.62
CA LEU A 70 -8.68 2.62 -14.35
C LEU A 70 -7.67 2.73 -15.50
N PHE A 71 -6.51 3.33 -15.22
CA PHE A 71 -5.40 3.44 -16.17
C PHE A 71 -4.25 2.51 -15.79
N THR A 72 -3.63 1.90 -16.81
CA THR A 72 -2.49 0.96 -16.63
C THR A 72 -1.11 1.57 -16.85
N SER A 73 -1.07 2.75 -17.46
CA SER A 73 0.17 3.46 -17.80
C SER A 73 0.41 4.72 -16.97
N ALA A 74 -0.59 5.17 -16.20
CA ALA A 74 -0.55 6.40 -15.44
C ALA A 74 -1.52 6.34 -14.25
N TYR A 75 -1.37 7.30 -13.33
CA TYR A 75 -2.37 7.55 -12.30
C TYR A 75 -3.60 8.23 -12.91
N SER A 76 -4.78 7.94 -12.36
CA SER A 76 -5.98 8.71 -12.66
C SER A 76 -5.85 10.15 -12.16
N ASP A 77 -6.73 11.02 -12.66
CA ASP A 77 -6.98 12.30 -12.02
C ASP A 77 -7.48 12.11 -10.58
N PRO A 78 -7.22 13.06 -9.67
CA PRO A 78 -7.76 13.04 -8.32
C PRO A 78 -9.28 13.12 -8.33
N VAL A 79 -9.90 12.25 -7.53
CA VAL A 79 -11.34 12.23 -7.27
C VAL A 79 -11.54 12.65 -5.81
N GLU A 80 -12.24 13.77 -5.62
CA GLU A 80 -12.58 14.29 -4.29
C GLU A 80 -13.90 13.68 -3.82
N VAL A 81 -13.89 12.97 -2.69
CA VAL A 81 -15.09 12.33 -2.14
C VAL A 81 -15.16 12.49 -0.63
N THR A 82 -16.38 12.38 -0.09
CA THR A 82 -16.59 12.17 1.34
C THR A 82 -16.87 10.70 1.58
N VAL A 83 -15.98 10.01 2.29
CA VAL A 83 -16.15 8.60 2.65
C VAL A 83 -16.75 8.51 4.04
N THR A 84 -17.75 7.65 4.20
CA THR A 84 -18.34 7.30 5.50
C THR A 84 -17.86 5.90 5.87
N GLY A 85 -17.20 5.78 7.02
CA GLY A 85 -16.68 4.50 7.52
C GLY A 85 -15.23 4.19 7.12
N PRO A 86 -14.73 3.00 7.50
CA PRO A 86 -13.30 2.71 7.51
C PRO A 86 -12.76 2.08 6.23
N ARG A 87 -13.58 1.95 5.17
CA ARG A 87 -13.21 1.20 3.95
C ARG A 87 -13.56 1.96 2.69
N LEU A 88 -12.76 1.72 1.66
CA LEU A 88 -13.09 2.02 0.27
C LEU A 88 -13.74 0.79 -0.35
N VAL A 89 -14.87 0.99 -1.02
CA VAL A 89 -15.60 -0.06 -1.73
C VAL A 89 -15.74 0.35 -3.18
N PHE A 90 -15.31 -0.52 -4.08
CA PHE A 90 -15.41 -0.30 -5.52
C PHE A 90 -16.31 -1.37 -6.13
N ALA A 91 -17.22 -0.94 -6.99
CA ALA A 91 -18.19 -1.79 -7.66
C ALA A 91 -18.25 -1.50 -9.16
N VAL A 92 -18.94 -2.36 -9.90
CA VAL A 92 -19.36 -2.11 -11.28
C VAL A 92 -20.86 -2.32 -11.38
N GLN A 93 -21.51 -1.60 -12.29
CA GLN A 93 -22.89 -1.88 -12.66
C GLN A 93 -22.88 -2.99 -13.71
N PRO A 94 -23.49 -4.17 -13.45
CA PRO A 94 -23.54 -5.24 -14.44
C PRO A 94 -24.42 -4.82 -15.63
N GLY A 95 -23.81 -4.63 -16.80
CA GLY A 95 -24.55 -4.37 -18.03
C GLY A 95 -25.12 -5.65 -18.61
N GLY A 96 -26.45 -5.82 -18.59
CA GLY A 96 -27.14 -6.88 -19.31
C GLY A 96 -28.64 -6.93 -19.05
N PRO A 97 -29.46 -7.54 -19.94
CA PRO A 97 -30.92 -7.60 -19.81
C PRO A 97 -31.42 -8.35 -18.56
N ALA A 98 -30.54 -9.13 -17.92
CA ALA A 98 -30.79 -9.89 -16.70
C ALA A 98 -30.03 -9.33 -15.47
N GLY A 99 -29.27 -8.25 -15.65
CA GLY A 99 -28.58 -7.57 -14.56
C GLY A 99 -29.54 -6.59 -13.92
N GLY A 100 -30.04 -6.91 -12.72
CA GLY A 100 -30.75 -5.91 -11.92
C GLY A 100 -29.83 -4.73 -11.61
N ASP A 101 -30.40 -3.63 -11.10
CA ASP A 101 -29.70 -2.41 -10.66
C ASP A 101 -28.70 -2.63 -9.50
N GLN A 102 -28.37 -3.88 -9.18
CA GLN A 102 -27.50 -4.22 -8.07
C GLN A 102 -26.03 -4.09 -8.46
N LEU A 103 -25.34 -3.20 -7.76
CA LEU A 103 -23.90 -3.03 -7.85
C LEU A 103 -23.15 -4.32 -7.50
N ARG A 104 -22.26 -4.76 -8.39
CA ARG A 104 -21.34 -5.87 -8.12
C ARG A 104 -20.05 -5.32 -7.54
N ILE A 105 -19.79 -5.60 -6.26
CA ILE A 105 -18.52 -5.22 -5.62
C ILE A 105 -17.37 -5.97 -6.30
N VAL A 106 -16.38 -5.21 -6.78
CA VAL A 106 -15.20 -5.77 -7.46
C VAL A 106 -13.96 -5.74 -6.57
N ALA A 107 -13.92 -4.84 -5.58
CA ALA A 107 -12.77 -4.66 -4.71
C ALA A 107 -13.12 -3.86 -3.45
N GLU A 108 -12.40 -4.09 -2.36
CA GLU A 108 -12.52 -3.29 -1.13
C GLU A 108 -11.19 -3.29 -0.37
N ALA A 109 -10.92 -2.21 0.36
CA ALA A 109 -9.75 -2.12 1.25
C ALA A 109 -9.99 -1.14 2.40
N PRO A 110 -9.23 -1.25 3.51
CA PRO A 110 -9.24 -0.24 4.56
C PRO A 110 -8.74 1.11 4.03
N LEU A 111 -9.32 2.17 4.57
CA LEU A 111 -8.92 3.55 4.29
C LEU A 111 -7.52 3.83 4.87
N ALA A 112 -6.68 4.56 4.13
CA ALA A 112 -5.41 5.02 4.68
C ALA A 112 -5.59 6.20 5.65
N ALA A 113 -4.60 6.42 6.51
CA ALA A 113 -4.66 7.43 7.56
C ALA A 113 -4.67 8.87 7.04
N GLY A 114 -4.10 9.16 5.86
CA GLY A 114 -4.02 10.49 5.27
C GLY A 114 -5.18 10.87 4.35
N ALA A 115 -5.35 12.17 4.13
CA ALA A 115 -6.47 12.71 3.35
C ALA A 115 -6.24 12.55 1.84
N ARG A 116 -5.00 12.33 1.42
CA ARG A 116 -4.64 11.99 0.04
C ARG A 116 -4.32 10.52 -0.04
N GLN A 117 -4.96 9.81 -0.95
CA GLN A 117 -4.86 8.38 -1.05
C GLN A 117 -4.58 7.96 -2.48
N MET A 118 -3.68 7.00 -2.63
CA MET A 118 -3.46 6.28 -3.88
C MET A 118 -3.95 4.85 -3.70
N VAL A 119 -4.85 4.44 -4.57
CA VAL A 119 -5.36 3.08 -4.62
C VAL A 119 -4.72 2.38 -5.80
N ILE A 120 -4.03 1.27 -5.51
CA ILE A 120 -3.46 0.40 -6.53
C ILE A 120 -4.37 -0.82 -6.68
N PHE A 121 -4.92 -1.02 -7.87
CA PHE A 121 -5.71 -2.19 -8.23
C PHE A 121 -4.77 -3.29 -8.76
N LEU A 122 -4.71 -4.41 -8.06
CA LEU A 122 -3.93 -5.59 -8.41
C LEU A 122 -4.88 -6.73 -8.77
N PRO A 123 -4.57 -7.58 -9.75
CA PRO A 123 -5.35 -8.79 -10.01
C PRO A 123 -5.48 -9.66 -8.75
N SER A 124 -6.70 -10.03 -8.40
CA SER A 124 -6.99 -10.89 -7.26
C SER A 124 -7.26 -12.33 -7.70
N ARG A 125 -6.90 -13.29 -6.84
CA ARG A 125 -7.22 -14.71 -7.00
C ARG A 125 -8.56 -15.09 -6.34
N LYS A 126 -9.23 -14.15 -5.68
CA LYS A 126 -10.49 -14.40 -4.95
C LYS A 126 -11.66 -14.42 -5.93
N ALA A 127 -12.47 -15.47 -5.87
CA ALA A 127 -13.67 -15.60 -6.69
C ALA A 127 -14.63 -14.41 -6.45
N GLY A 128 -15.18 -13.86 -7.54
CA GLY A 128 -16.11 -12.72 -7.49
C GLY A 128 -15.48 -11.36 -7.18
N ARG A 129 -14.19 -11.29 -6.83
CA ARG A 129 -13.45 -10.05 -6.60
C ARG A 129 -12.23 -10.00 -7.51
N PRO A 130 -12.38 -9.44 -8.74
CA PRO A 130 -11.30 -9.43 -9.74
C PRO A 130 -10.07 -8.65 -9.27
N TYR A 131 -10.22 -7.74 -8.30
CA TYR A 131 -9.13 -6.93 -7.79
C TYR A 131 -8.90 -7.09 -6.28
N GLU A 132 -7.63 -7.05 -5.89
CA GLU A 132 -7.14 -6.74 -4.56
C GLU A 132 -6.62 -5.31 -4.56
N LEU A 133 -6.89 -4.55 -3.49
CA LEU A 133 -6.51 -3.16 -3.40
C LEU A 133 -5.38 -2.97 -2.40
N THR A 134 -4.45 -2.09 -2.76
CA THR A 134 -3.52 -1.48 -1.82
C THR A 134 -3.80 0.00 -1.74
N VAL A 135 -4.04 0.49 -0.53
CA VAL A 135 -4.34 1.89 -0.27
C VAL A 135 -3.15 2.53 0.44
N ILE A 136 -2.60 3.56 -0.17
CA ILE A 136 -1.38 4.23 0.27
C ILE A 136 -1.73 5.65 0.67
N ASP A 137 -1.26 6.07 1.83
CA ASP A 137 -1.27 7.47 2.24
C ASP A 137 -0.27 8.27 1.38
N GLU A 138 -0.77 9.19 0.58
CA GLU A 138 0.05 10.05 -0.29
C GLU A 138 0.49 11.36 0.38
N SER A 139 0.16 11.56 1.66
CA SER A 139 0.70 12.70 2.41
C SER A 139 2.23 12.69 2.38
N GLU A 140 2.84 13.87 2.43
CA GLU A 140 4.30 13.96 2.41
C GLU A 140 4.95 13.36 3.66
N ALA A 141 4.18 13.21 4.74
CA ALA A 141 4.62 12.53 5.94
C ALA A 141 4.79 11.01 5.71
N ALA A 142 3.85 10.38 4.99
CA ALA A 142 3.88 8.95 4.72
C ALA A 142 4.70 8.60 3.46
N PHE A 143 4.61 9.44 2.42
CA PHE A 143 5.31 9.26 1.15
C PHE A 143 6.05 10.56 0.77
N PRO A 144 7.24 10.83 1.30
CA PRO A 144 7.98 12.08 1.06
C PRO A 144 8.39 12.27 -0.41
N MET A 145 8.58 13.52 -0.82
CA MET A 145 9.19 13.83 -2.12
C MET A 145 10.62 13.25 -2.23
N GLY A 146 11.02 12.83 -3.43
CA GLY A 146 12.31 12.19 -3.68
C GLY A 146 12.42 10.74 -3.25
N SER A 147 11.42 10.20 -2.54
CA SER A 147 11.42 8.81 -2.10
C SER A 147 10.84 7.86 -3.15
N THR A 148 11.18 6.58 -3.00
CA THR A 148 10.62 5.48 -3.79
C THR A 148 9.82 4.56 -2.90
N LEU A 149 8.52 4.40 -3.19
CA LEU A 149 7.71 3.34 -2.62
C LEU A 149 7.95 2.06 -3.41
N ILE A 150 8.47 1.03 -2.76
CA ILE A 150 8.71 -0.29 -3.34
C ILE A 150 7.61 -1.26 -2.91
N TYR A 151 7.16 -2.12 -3.82
CA TYR A 151 6.10 -3.09 -3.53
C TYR A 151 6.37 -4.43 -4.23
N ASN A 152 6.35 -5.51 -3.44
CA ASN A 152 6.42 -6.88 -3.90
C ASN A 152 5.03 -7.52 -4.06
N ILE A 153 4.58 -7.68 -5.30
CA ILE A 153 3.33 -8.36 -5.66
C ILE A 153 3.58 -9.86 -5.97
N THR A 154 4.83 -10.29 -6.03
CA THR A 154 5.16 -11.70 -6.31
C THR A 154 4.82 -12.59 -5.10
N SER A 155 4.74 -13.90 -5.35
CA SER A 155 4.55 -14.91 -4.30
C SER A 155 5.84 -15.28 -3.55
N THR A 156 6.98 -14.68 -3.89
CA THR A 156 8.30 -14.93 -3.30
C THR A 156 8.86 -13.65 -2.69
N SER A 157 9.85 -13.75 -1.81
CA SER A 157 10.51 -12.54 -1.28
C SER A 157 11.23 -11.77 -2.39
N ALA A 158 11.23 -10.44 -2.26
CA ALA A 158 11.93 -9.54 -3.17
C ALA A 158 12.93 -8.69 -2.42
N ARG A 159 14.09 -8.46 -3.03
CA ARG A 159 15.10 -7.52 -2.51
C ARG A 159 15.30 -6.40 -3.51
N PHE A 160 15.09 -5.18 -3.05
CA PHE A 160 15.37 -3.96 -3.80
C PHE A 160 16.68 -3.35 -3.29
N THR A 161 17.55 -2.99 -4.21
CA THR A 161 18.72 -2.15 -3.95
C THR A 161 18.61 -0.91 -4.83
N ILE A 162 18.52 0.27 -4.22
CA ILE A 162 18.38 1.55 -4.92
C ILE A 162 19.46 2.49 -4.37
N GLY A 163 20.49 2.75 -5.18
CA GLY A 163 21.68 3.47 -4.74
C GLY A 163 22.34 2.76 -3.57
N GLU A 164 22.54 3.47 -2.46
CA GLU A 164 23.12 2.94 -1.22
C GLU A 164 22.12 2.17 -0.33
N TYR A 165 20.83 2.18 -0.65
CA TYR A 165 19.80 1.57 0.19
C TYR A 165 19.44 0.17 -0.30
N GLY A 166 19.26 -0.75 0.66
CA GLY A 166 18.75 -2.11 0.41
C GLY A 166 17.56 -2.41 1.30
N ARG A 167 16.52 -3.03 0.75
CA ARG A 167 15.35 -3.48 1.52
C ARG A 167 14.81 -4.78 0.96
N GLU A 168 14.50 -5.70 1.87
CA GLU A 168 13.82 -6.95 1.55
C GLU A 168 12.33 -6.82 1.91
N LEU A 169 11.47 -7.36 1.04
CA LEU A 169 10.03 -7.36 1.17
C LEU A 169 9.51 -8.79 1.02
N LYS A 170 8.68 -9.20 1.99
CA LYS A 170 7.87 -10.42 1.89
C LYS A 170 6.84 -10.30 0.76
N PRO A 171 6.26 -11.42 0.28
CA PRO A 171 5.11 -11.40 -0.61
C PRO A 171 4.00 -10.48 -0.10
N GLY A 172 3.47 -9.62 -0.96
CA GLY A 172 2.41 -8.67 -0.62
C GLY A 172 2.84 -7.48 0.28
N ALA A 173 4.12 -7.39 0.66
CA ALA A 173 4.61 -6.29 1.48
C ALA A 173 5.14 -5.13 0.62
N HIS A 174 4.98 -3.91 1.13
CA HIS A 174 5.55 -2.69 0.56
C HIS A 174 6.49 -2.00 1.56
N GLY A 175 7.28 -1.05 1.08
CA GLY A 175 8.19 -0.28 1.92
C GLY A 175 8.67 0.99 1.23
N LEU A 176 9.19 1.92 2.02
CA LEU A 176 9.76 3.16 1.52
C LEU A 176 11.29 3.06 1.44
N ILE A 177 11.85 3.61 0.37
CA ILE A 177 13.27 3.89 0.20
C ILE A 177 13.46 5.41 0.10
N PRO A 178 14.29 6.04 0.94
CA PRO A 178 14.55 7.47 0.86
C PRO A 178 15.33 7.84 -0.41
N LEU A 179 15.41 9.14 -0.70
CA LEU A 179 16.18 9.66 -1.84
C LEU A 179 17.65 9.21 -1.76
N PRO A 180 18.18 8.50 -2.78
CA PRO A 180 19.60 8.16 -2.85
C PRO A 180 20.48 9.40 -2.83
N LYS A 181 21.50 9.42 -1.96
CA LYS A 181 22.49 10.50 -1.87
C LYS A 181 23.69 10.22 -2.77
N ARG A 182 24.03 8.93 -2.97
CA ARG A 182 25.15 8.53 -3.82
C ARG A 182 24.68 8.40 -5.27
N THR A 183 24.78 9.51 -6.00
CA THR A 183 24.43 9.59 -7.42
C THR A 183 25.63 9.98 -8.28
N ASN A 184 25.58 9.68 -9.57
CA ASN A 184 26.58 10.15 -10.54
C ASN A 184 26.31 11.62 -10.94
N SER A 185 27.15 12.19 -11.81
CA SER A 185 27.02 13.57 -12.31
C SER A 185 25.70 13.87 -13.04
N LEU A 186 24.92 12.84 -13.38
CA LEU A 186 23.60 12.95 -14.02
C LEU A 186 22.44 12.73 -13.03
N ASN A 187 22.71 12.76 -11.72
CA ASN A 187 21.75 12.46 -10.64
C ASN A 187 21.14 11.06 -10.76
N GLN A 188 21.91 10.08 -11.22
CA GLN A 188 21.44 8.70 -11.38
C GLN A 188 22.00 7.77 -10.32
N CYS A 189 21.23 6.75 -9.95
CA CYS A 189 21.65 5.66 -9.08
C CYS A 189 21.40 4.29 -9.75
N THR A 190 22.17 3.29 -9.35
CA THR A 190 21.92 1.90 -9.77
C THR A 190 20.74 1.34 -8.98
N VAL A 191 19.85 0.66 -9.69
CA VAL A 191 18.72 -0.06 -9.12
C VAL A 191 18.79 -1.52 -9.51
N ARG A 192 18.79 -2.40 -8.50
CA ARG A 192 18.77 -3.85 -8.68
C ARG A 192 17.60 -4.44 -7.93
N VAL A 193 16.92 -5.37 -8.56
CA VAL A 193 15.84 -6.13 -7.94
C VAL A 193 16.15 -7.60 -8.06
N PHE A 194 16.05 -8.31 -6.94
CA PHE A 194 16.23 -9.74 -6.85
C PHE A 194 14.95 -10.39 -6.33
N LEU A 195 14.67 -11.60 -6.79
CA LEU A 195 13.65 -12.47 -6.18
C LEU A 195 14.31 -13.71 -5.61
N ALA A 196 13.80 -14.19 -4.49
CA ALA A 196 14.16 -15.49 -3.97
C ALA A 196 13.48 -16.58 -4.82
N ASP A 197 14.22 -17.62 -5.19
CA ASP A 197 13.63 -18.84 -5.74
C ASP A 197 13.10 -19.77 -4.64
N ARG A 198 12.68 -20.98 -5.02
CA ARG A 198 12.10 -21.96 -4.10
C ARG A 198 13.09 -22.47 -3.06
N ASP A 199 14.38 -22.44 -3.37
CA ASP A 199 15.46 -22.89 -2.49
C ASP A 199 16.03 -21.72 -1.66
N GLY A 200 15.46 -20.52 -1.83
CA GLY A 200 15.86 -19.31 -1.13
C GLY A 200 17.07 -18.60 -1.74
N ALA A 201 17.53 -19.03 -2.91
CA ALA A 201 18.63 -18.36 -3.62
C ALA A 201 18.12 -17.09 -4.32
N TRP A 202 18.94 -16.04 -4.29
CA TRP A 202 18.59 -14.74 -4.87
C TRP A 202 18.95 -14.68 -6.36
N GLN A 203 17.95 -14.47 -7.19
CA GLN A 203 18.11 -14.32 -8.63
C GLN A 203 17.88 -12.86 -9.04
N ALA A 204 18.81 -12.29 -9.80
CA ALA A 204 18.66 -10.93 -10.31
C ALA A 204 17.57 -10.90 -11.38
N VAL A 205 16.55 -10.08 -11.15
CA VAL A 205 15.42 -9.88 -12.07
C VAL A 205 15.61 -8.64 -12.92
N SER A 206 16.17 -7.59 -12.32
CA SER A 206 16.42 -6.32 -13.01
C SER A 206 17.67 -5.65 -12.47
N SER A 207 18.42 -5.03 -13.37
CA SER A 207 19.56 -4.16 -13.05
C SER A 207 19.55 -2.98 -14.00
N THR A 208 19.10 -1.83 -13.52
CA THR A 208 18.90 -0.61 -14.31
C THR A 208 19.52 0.60 -13.63
N VAL A 209 19.55 1.73 -14.31
CA VAL A 209 19.98 3.02 -13.76
C VAL A 209 18.79 3.97 -13.78
N TRP A 210 18.44 4.53 -12.62
CA TRP A 210 17.30 5.46 -12.50
C TRP A 210 17.80 6.87 -12.21
N LYS A 211 17.15 7.85 -12.85
CA LYS A 211 17.28 9.25 -12.44
C LYS A 211 16.57 9.45 -11.10
N THR A 212 17.25 10.13 -10.21
CA THR A 212 16.73 10.53 -8.90
C THR A 212 16.48 12.03 -8.92
N SER A 213 15.44 12.47 -8.22
CA SER A 213 15.10 13.89 -8.12
C SER A 213 14.36 14.14 -6.82
N PRO A 214 14.71 15.18 -6.05
CA PRO A 214 13.95 15.56 -4.86
C PRO A 214 12.54 16.08 -5.21
N LYS A 215 12.24 16.31 -6.50
CA LYS A 215 10.95 16.79 -6.99
C LYS A 215 10.02 15.69 -7.50
N LEU A 216 10.49 14.45 -7.57
CA LEU A 216 9.70 13.32 -8.07
C LEU A 216 9.45 12.32 -6.95
N ARG A 217 8.32 11.62 -7.03
CA ARG A 217 8.09 10.37 -6.30
C ARG A 217 8.15 9.21 -7.28
N SER A 218 8.58 8.05 -6.79
CA SER A 218 8.62 6.83 -7.61
C SER A 218 7.85 5.71 -6.92
N LEU A 219 7.08 4.94 -7.67
CA LEU A 219 6.46 3.68 -7.26
C LEU A 219 7.10 2.56 -8.07
N ALA A 220 7.79 1.65 -7.40
CA ALA A 220 8.47 0.52 -8.02
C ALA A 220 7.78 -0.79 -7.58
N LEU A 221 7.27 -1.53 -8.56
CA LEU A 221 6.48 -2.74 -8.35
C LEU A 221 7.23 -3.92 -8.97
N THR A 222 7.39 -5.00 -8.22
CA THR A 222 7.86 -6.29 -8.76
C THR A 222 6.71 -7.29 -8.82
N TYR A 223 6.57 -7.96 -9.96
CA TYR A 223 5.45 -8.84 -10.29
C TYR A 223 5.89 -9.92 -11.30
N ILE A 224 5.05 -10.93 -11.51
CA ILE A 224 5.22 -11.89 -12.62
C ILE A 224 4.36 -11.42 -13.78
N HIS A 225 4.98 -11.12 -14.92
CA HIS A 225 4.28 -10.61 -16.08
C HIS A 225 3.31 -11.67 -16.63
N PRO A 226 2.00 -11.38 -16.79
CA PRO A 226 0.98 -12.40 -17.07
C PRO A 226 1.17 -13.09 -18.43
N ARG A 227 1.70 -12.38 -19.44
CA ARG A 227 1.96 -12.94 -20.78
C ARG A 227 3.26 -13.75 -20.88
N THR A 228 4.36 -13.24 -20.35
CA THR A 228 5.70 -13.86 -20.49
C THR A 228 6.02 -14.81 -19.35
N MET A 229 5.26 -14.76 -18.26
CA MET A 229 5.53 -15.47 -17.00
C MET A 229 6.90 -15.16 -16.39
N GLN A 230 7.53 -14.05 -16.80
CA GLN A 230 8.83 -13.62 -16.30
C GLN A 230 8.65 -12.63 -15.15
N PRO A 231 9.50 -12.71 -14.11
CA PRO A 231 9.65 -11.63 -13.14
C PRO A 231 9.96 -10.31 -13.84
N THR A 232 9.28 -9.24 -13.45
CA THR A 232 9.43 -7.92 -14.06
C THR A 232 9.31 -6.84 -13.00
N VAL A 233 9.99 -5.72 -13.23
CA VAL A 233 9.88 -4.52 -12.41
C VAL A 233 9.28 -3.40 -13.25
N HIS A 234 8.21 -2.78 -12.77
CA HIS A 234 7.65 -1.57 -13.35
C HIS A 234 7.91 -0.40 -12.39
N CYS A 235 8.37 0.73 -12.90
CA CYS A 235 8.54 1.96 -12.13
C CYS A 235 7.68 3.09 -12.70
N PHE A 236 6.83 3.68 -11.86
CA PHE A 236 6.06 4.88 -12.17
C PHE A 236 6.71 6.06 -11.48
N GLN A 237 7.08 7.09 -12.24
CA GLN A 237 7.62 8.33 -11.69
C GLN A 237 6.68 9.48 -11.96
N GLU A 238 6.45 10.32 -10.96
CA GLU A 238 5.59 11.48 -11.10
C GLU A 238 6.00 12.66 -10.23
N THR A 239 5.57 13.85 -10.67
CA THR A 239 5.38 14.99 -9.76
C THR A 239 3.92 14.95 -9.32
N PRO A 240 3.61 14.81 -8.02
CA PRO A 240 2.22 14.76 -7.58
C PRO A 240 1.45 16.03 -7.99
N PRO A 241 0.15 15.94 -8.28
CA PRO A 241 -0.61 17.03 -8.90
C PRO A 241 -0.64 18.31 -8.05
N TRP A 242 -0.64 18.18 -6.71
CA TRP A 242 -0.60 19.35 -5.80
C TRP A 242 0.76 20.05 -5.73
N ARG A 243 1.78 19.53 -6.41
CA ARG A 243 3.11 20.15 -6.57
C ARG A 243 3.32 20.75 -7.95
N LEU A 244 2.40 20.52 -8.89
CA LEU A 244 2.47 21.15 -10.20
C LEU A 244 2.20 22.67 -10.08
N PRO A 245 2.84 23.51 -10.91
CA PRO A 245 2.48 24.92 -11.00
C PRO A 245 1.00 25.04 -11.34
N LYS A 246 0.28 25.95 -10.66
CA LYS A 246 -1.04 26.36 -11.12
C LYS A 246 -0.83 27.16 -12.41
N LEU A 247 -1.32 26.62 -13.51
CA LEU A 247 -1.38 27.32 -14.80
C LEU A 247 -2.47 28.38 -14.77
#